data_AF-A0A8T1T5N3-F1
#
_entry.id   AF-A0A8T1T5N3-F1
#
_cell.length_a   1.000
_cell.length_b   1.000
_cell.length_c   1.000
_cell.angle_alpha   90.00
_cell.angle_beta   90.00
_cell.angle_gamma   90.00
#
_symmetry.space_group_name_H-M   'P 1'
#
loop_
_entity.id
_entity.type
_entity.pdbx_description
1 polymer ?
#
loop_
_entity_poly.entity_id
_entity_poly.type
_entity_poly.pdbx_seq_one_letter_code
_entity_poly.pdbx_strand_id
1 'polypeptide(L)'
;MLMLLAFGVLLQEILANAQDENLTDIKNIPEVPLYSYKSINVPEEHIPYFLHNNRHIATVCKQDSHCPYKTYLKNLKSCWGYERSCKPEYRFGYPVCDYVEMGWANDIETAQQIFWKQADFGYVKERLDEMKTHCKPIAKGDSSLACSQYLQHCRATNLYIDLRTIKRNHDRFKEDFLQEGQIGGHCNFNSQAFMAEGQRKSPLQSWFAELQTYTPLSFRPIEDGKCDIIIEKPTYFMKLDAGVNMYHHFCDFVNLYITQHINNSFSADVNIVMWDTSSYGYGDLFSETWKAFTDYHIIHLKTYDSKRVCFKEAVFSLLPRMRYGLFYNTPLISGCHGTGLFRAFSQHVLHRLNITQEGPKDGKFASQYLHAVPTTGKY
;
A
#
# COMPACT_ATOMS: atom_id res chain seq x y z
N MET A 1 -0.65 -34.07 51.79
CA MET A 1 0.20 -33.19 52.63
C MET A 1 1.52 -33.89 52.94
N LEU A 2 2.34 -34.18 51.91
CA LEU A 2 3.69 -34.77 52.03
C LEU A 2 4.49 -34.64 50.71
N MET A 3 4.28 -33.54 49.99
CA MET A 3 5.05 -33.16 48.78
C MET A 3 5.46 -31.67 48.82
N LEU A 4 5.57 -31.10 50.03
CA LEU A 4 5.95 -29.69 50.26
C LEU A 4 7.26 -29.53 51.05
N LEU A 5 7.96 -30.62 51.37
CA LEU A 5 9.19 -30.59 52.18
C LEU A 5 10.49 -30.83 51.38
N ALA A 6 10.41 -31.17 50.10
CA ALA A 6 11.60 -31.36 49.26
C ALA A 6 12.07 -30.09 48.52
N PHE A 7 11.23 -29.05 48.43
CA PHE A 7 11.57 -27.80 47.75
C PHE A 7 12.12 -26.70 48.67
N GLY A 8 12.00 -26.87 50.01
CA GLY A 8 12.46 -25.87 50.98
C GLY A 8 13.97 -25.87 51.23
N VAL A 9 14.65 -27.00 51.01
CA VAL A 9 16.09 -27.14 51.31
C VAL A 9 16.97 -26.82 50.10
N LEU A 10 16.49 -27.06 48.88
CA LEU A 10 17.23 -26.71 47.65
C LEU A 10 17.29 -25.19 47.38
N LEU A 11 16.36 -24.42 47.97
CA LEU A 11 16.31 -22.96 47.80
C LEU A 11 17.33 -22.22 48.70
N GLN A 12 17.73 -22.81 49.83
CA GLN A 12 18.68 -22.18 50.75
C GLN A 12 20.14 -22.32 50.31
N GLU A 13 20.51 -23.38 49.58
CA GLU A 13 21.88 -23.55 49.06
C GLU A 13 22.17 -22.68 47.82
N ILE A 14 21.15 -22.33 47.04
CA ILE A 14 21.31 -21.43 45.88
C ILE A 14 21.41 -19.96 46.32
N LEU A 15 20.75 -19.59 47.43
CA LEU A 15 20.75 -18.22 47.96
C LEU A 15 21.98 -17.89 48.81
N ALA A 16 22.74 -18.88 49.28
CA ALA A 16 23.93 -18.67 50.13
C ALA A 16 25.25 -18.58 49.34
N ASN A 17 25.26 -18.88 48.03
CA ASN A 17 26.47 -18.94 47.21
C ASN A 17 26.55 -17.84 46.13
N ALA A 18 25.73 -16.79 46.25
CA ALA A 18 25.66 -15.66 45.32
C ALA A 18 25.82 -14.29 46.01
N GLN A 19 26.40 -14.27 47.21
CA GLN A 19 26.76 -13.05 47.94
C GLN A 19 28.25 -13.06 48.25
N ASP A 20 29.07 -12.86 47.23
CA ASP A 20 30.30 -12.06 47.26
C ASP A 20 31.05 -12.32 45.96
N GLU A 21 30.79 -11.50 44.93
CA GLU A 21 31.83 -11.12 43.97
C GLU A 21 31.36 -9.91 43.17
N ASN A 22 31.97 -8.76 43.48
CA ASN A 22 32.19 -7.59 42.65
C ASN A 22 31.05 -7.08 41.74
N LEU A 23 30.35 -6.11 42.30
CA LEU A 23 29.62 -5.03 41.62
C LEU A 23 30.57 -4.16 40.77
N THR A 24 31.05 -4.66 39.62
CA THR A 24 31.51 -3.84 38.47
C THR A 24 31.77 -4.75 37.26
N ASP A 25 30.72 -5.23 36.63
CA ASP A 25 30.75 -5.58 35.19
C ASP A 25 29.31 -5.67 34.65
N ILE A 26 28.63 -4.53 34.51
CA ILE A 26 27.49 -4.43 33.59
C ILE A 26 28.08 -4.39 32.18
N LYS A 27 28.52 -5.55 31.70
CA LYS A 27 28.88 -5.75 30.30
C LYS A 27 27.74 -6.43 29.57
N ASN A 28 27.14 -5.60 28.71
CA ASN A 28 26.60 -5.96 27.42
C ASN A 28 25.33 -6.81 27.45
N ILE A 29 24.20 -6.13 27.62
CA ILE A 29 23.01 -6.54 26.88
C ILE A 29 23.15 -5.94 25.47
N PRO A 30 23.57 -6.69 24.43
CA PRO A 30 23.15 -6.34 23.09
C PRO A 30 21.66 -6.69 23.02
N GLU A 31 20.80 -5.81 23.57
CA GLU A 31 19.36 -6.02 23.52
C GLU A 31 18.97 -5.74 22.07
N VAL A 32 18.87 -6.82 21.29
CA VAL A 32 18.37 -6.75 19.92
C VAL A 32 16.98 -6.13 20.00
N PRO A 33 16.69 -5.10 19.18
CA PRO A 33 15.38 -4.45 19.23
C PRO A 33 14.28 -5.47 18.94
N LEU A 34 13.18 -5.39 19.69
CA LEU A 34 11.99 -6.26 19.57
C LEU A 34 11.29 -6.08 18.22
N TYR A 35 11.62 -5.01 17.50
CA TYR A 35 11.13 -4.72 16.16
C TYR A 35 12.22 -4.07 15.31
N SER A 36 12.24 -4.35 14.01
CA SER A 36 13.16 -3.70 13.07
C SER A 36 12.71 -2.26 12.77
N TYR A 37 12.95 -1.30 13.66
CA TYR A 37 12.47 0.08 13.47
C TYR A 37 13.04 0.78 12.23
N LYS A 38 14.18 0.30 11.72
CA LYS A 38 14.75 0.77 10.44
C LYS A 38 13.87 0.45 9.23
N SER A 39 12.99 -0.56 9.32
CA SER A 39 12.02 -0.86 8.26
C SER A 39 10.88 0.17 8.20
N ILE A 40 10.65 0.93 9.29
CA ILE A 40 9.75 2.09 9.32
C ILE A 40 10.52 3.26 8.71
N ASN A 41 10.66 3.24 7.39
CA ASN A 41 11.34 4.26 6.61
C ASN A 41 10.30 5.20 5.98
N VAL A 42 9.70 6.04 6.82
CA VAL A 42 8.75 7.09 6.46
C VAL A 42 9.22 8.43 7.04
N PRO A 43 8.77 9.58 6.50
CA PRO A 43 9.10 10.89 7.06
C PRO A 43 8.79 11.00 8.55
N GLU A 44 9.60 11.78 9.28
CA GLU A 44 9.43 11.97 10.73
C GLU A 44 8.03 12.49 11.10
N GLU A 45 7.48 13.44 10.32
CA GLU A 45 6.13 13.97 10.51
C GLU A 45 5.04 12.88 10.38
N HIS A 46 5.32 11.79 9.66
CA HIS A 46 4.36 10.70 9.43
C HIS A 46 4.36 9.66 10.54
N ILE A 47 5.39 9.62 11.38
CA ILE A 47 5.56 8.59 12.42
C ILE A 47 4.36 8.52 13.39
N PRO A 48 3.81 9.63 13.93
CA PRO A 48 2.63 9.57 14.80
C PRO A 48 1.42 8.91 14.12
N TYR A 49 1.20 9.23 12.85
CA TYR A 49 0.08 8.75 12.04
C TYR A 49 0.26 7.26 11.68
N PHE A 50 1.48 6.87 11.30
CA PHE A 50 1.85 5.48 11.08
C PHE A 50 1.64 4.62 12.33
N LEU A 51 2.10 5.08 13.50
CA LEU A 51 1.95 4.36 14.77
C LEU A 51 0.49 4.30 15.25
N HIS A 52 -0.31 5.33 14.96
CA HIS A 52 -1.75 5.29 15.21
C HIS A 52 -2.43 4.17 14.41
N ASN A 53 -2.12 4.06 13.11
CA ASN A 53 -2.69 3.03 12.25
C ASN A 53 -2.14 1.63 12.60
N ASN A 54 -0.90 1.55 13.10
CA ASN A 54 -0.20 0.30 13.43
C ASN A 54 -0.02 0.12 14.95
N ARG A 55 -1.14 0.00 15.68
CA ARG A 55 -1.17 -0.11 17.15
C ARG A 55 -0.34 -1.25 17.74
N HIS A 56 -0.19 -2.35 16.99
CA HIS A 56 0.65 -3.47 17.40
C HIS A 56 2.13 -3.05 17.46
N ILE A 57 2.63 -2.32 16.46
CA ILE A 57 4.00 -1.76 16.45
C ILE A 57 4.16 -0.72 17.56
N ALA A 58 3.17 0.14 17.75
CA ALA A 58 3.20 1.13 18.83
C ALA A 58 3.30 0.47 20.22
N THR A 59 2.60 -0.65 20.43
CA THR A 59 2.69 -1.44 21.67
C THR A 59 4.08 -2.02 21.88
N VAL A 60 4.69 -2.60 20.83
CA VAL A 60 6.08 -3.12 20.90
C VAL A 60 7.06 -1.99 21.19
N CYS A 61 6.96 -0.86 20.47
CA CYS A 61 7.77 0.34 20.69
C CYS A 61 7.70 0.91 22.12
N LYS A 62 6.55 0.79 22.78
CA LYS A 62 6.39 1.23 24.16
C LYS A 62 7.22 0.40 25.13
N GLN A 63 7.33 -0.90 24.88
CA GLN A 63 8.03 -1.86 25.74
C GLN A 63 9.53 -1.91 25.43
N ASP A 64 9.91 -1.68 24.17
CA ASP A 64 11.29 -1.78 23.72
C ASP A 64 12.14 -0.58 24.19
N SER A 65 13.22 -0.82 24.92
CA SER A 65 14.22 0.16 25.33
C SER A 65 14.81 0.93 24.13
N HIS A 66 14.97 0.25 22.98
CA HIS A 66 15.64 0.72 21.76
C HIS A 66 14.72 1.41 20.75
N CYS A 67 13.41 1.53 21.01
CA CYS A 67 12.53 2.19 20.05
C CYS A 67 12.89 3.69 19.91
N PRO A 68 13.23 4.17 18.69
CA PRO A 68 13.56 5.58 18.47
C PRO A 68 12.34 6.49 18.51
N TYR A 69 11.13 5.93 18.44
CA TYR A 69 9.88 6.67 18.27
C TYR A 69 9.09 6.88 19.57
N LYS A 70 9.73 6.70 20.74
CA LYS A 70 9.07 6.84 22.05
C LYS A 70 8.44 8.21 22.30
N THR A 71 9.03 9.25 21.75
CA THR A 71 8.51 10.63 21.84
C THR A 71 7.12 10.76 21.23
N TYR A 72 6.87 10.09 20.09
CA TYR A 72 5.58 10.13 19.38
C TYR A 72 4.49 9.27 20.04
N LEU A 73 4.87 8.31 20.89
CA LEU A 73 3.89 7.49 21.64
C LEU A 73 3.07 8.32 22.65
N LYS A 74 3.57 9.49 23.07
CA LYS A 74 2.88 10.37 24.02
C LYS A 74 1.61 11.00 23.44
N ASN A 75 1.51 11.10 22.11
CA ASN A 75 0.38 11.74 21.43
C ASN A 75 -0.12 10.90 20.23
N LEU A 76 -0.57 9.66 20.50
CA LEU A 76 -1.17 8.79 19.47
C LEU A 76 -2.61 9.18 19.08
N LYS A 77 -2.94 10.47 19.16
CA LYS A 77 -4.22 11.00 18.71
C LYS A 77 -4.20 11.26 17.20
N SER A 78 -3.07 11.72 16.66
CA SER A 78 -2.85 11.94 15.23
C SER A 78 -3.12 10.69 14.41
N CYS A 79 -3.88 10.82 13.33
CA CYS A 79 -4.35 9.72 12.47
C CYS A 79 -4.52 10.20 11.04
N TRP A 80 -4.41 9.30 10.06
CA TRP A 80 -4.45 9.71 8.65
C TRP A 80 -5.82 10.27 8.26
N GLY A 81 -6.89 9.77 8.87
CA GLY A 81 -8.27 10.21 8.66
C GLY A 81 -9.20 9.10 8.21
N TYR A 82 -8.66 8.04 7.62
CA TYR A 82 -9.43 6.88 7.17
C TYR A 82 -9.69 5.86 8.30
N GLU A 83 -8.99 5.96 9.43
CA GLU A 83 -9.21 5.11 10.59
C GLU A 83 -10.57 5.44 11.23
N ARG A 84 -11.36 4.41 11.57
CA ARG A 84 -12.73 4.59 12.13
C ARG A 84 -12.81 5.45 13.38
N SER A 85 -11.73 5.50 14.17
CA SER A 85 -11.65 6.26 15.42
C SER A 85 -11.05 7.67 15.26
N CYS A 86 -10.68 8.05 14.03
CA CYS A 86 -10.00 9.31 13.76
C CYS A 86 -10.98 10.49 13.75
N LYS A 87 -10.76 11.45 14.65
CA LYS A 87 -11.52 12.70 14.68
C LYS A 87 -10.90 13.74 13.72
N PRO A 88 -11.70 14.64 13.11
CA PRO A 88 -11.22 15.63 12.16
C PRO A 88 -10.02 16.46 12.64
N GLU A 89 -10.00 16.85 13.92
CA GLU A 89 -8.93 17.68 14.50
C GLU A 89 -7.56 16.97 14.61
N TYR A 90 -7.52 15.65 14.43
CA TYR A 90 -6.30 14.84 14.50
C TYR A 90 -5.82 14.34 13.14
N ARG A 91 -6.49 14.71 12.05
CA ARG A 91 -6.15 14.26 10.69
C ARG A 91 -4.80 14.80 10.22
N PHE A 92 -4.18 14.14 9.24
CA PHE A 92 -2.98 14.64 8.58
C PHE A 92 -3.35 15.82 7.67
N GLY A 93 -3.55 16.98 8.27
CA GLY A 93 -4.15 18.12 7.58
C GLY A 93 -5.65 17.94 7.34
N TYR A 94 -6.29 19.05 6.97
CA TYR A 94 -7.69 19.10 6.59
C TYR A 94 -7.85 20.24 5.58
N PRO A 95 -8.63 20.07 4.50
CA PRO A 95 -8.71 21.07 3.45
C PRO A 95 -9.28 22.38 3.96
N VAL A 96 -8.82 23.48 3.37
CA VAL A 96 -9.34 24.83 3.59
C VAL A 96 -10.18 25.19 2.38
N CYS A 97 -11.37 25.75 2.61
CA CYS A 97 -12.21 26.27 1.55
C CYS A 97 -12.44 27.76 1.76
N ASP A 98 -12.15 28.57 0.75
CA ASP A 98 -12.27 30.04 0.80
C ASP A 98 -13.70 30.50 0.53
N TYR A 99 -14.43 29.73 -0.29
CA TYR A 99 -15.82 29.99 -0.65
C TYR A 99 -16.54 28.68 -1.01
N VAL A 100 -17.86 28.75 -1.13
CA VAL A 100 -18.70 27.63 -1.55
C VAL A 100 -19.33 27.94 -2.90
N GLU A 101 -19.24 27.01 -3.85
CA GLU A 101 -19.96 27.09 -5.12
C GLU A 101 -21.35 26.46 -4.98
N MET A 102 -22.40 27.26 -5.17
CA MET A 102 -23.79 26.80 -5.14
C MET A 102 -24.02 25.75 -6.23
N GLY A 103 -24.32 24.51 -5.81
CA GLY A 103 -24.45 23.34 -6.68
C GLY A 103 -23.59 22.15 -6.23
N TRP A 104 -22.50 22.41 -5.50
CA TRP A 104 -21.64 21.37 -4.92
C TRP A 104 -21.89 21.14 -3.43
N ALA A 105 -22.03 22.23 -2.67
CA ALA A 105 -22.24 22.19 -1.23
C ALA A 105 -23.11 23.37 -0.77
N ASN A 106 -23.70 23.24 0.43
CA ASN A 106 -24.53 24.27 1.03
C ASN A 106 -23.77 25.16 2.02
N ASP A 107 -22.62 24.70 2.52
CA ASP A 107 -21.79 25.36 3.50
C ASP A 107 -20.32 24.91 3.39
N ILE A 108 -19.41 25.64 4.05
CA ILE A 108 -17.97 25.41 4.02
C ILE A 108 -17.60 24.04 4.60
N GLU A 109 -18.25 23.61 5.68
CA GLU A 109 -17.97 22.34 6.33
C GLU A 109 -18.25 21.17 5.37
N THR A 110 -19.40 21.22 4.69
CA THR A 110 -19.79 20.25 3.67
C THR A 110 -18.81 20.27 2.50
N ALA A 111 -18.40 21.46 2.02
CA ALA A 111 -17.40 21.59 0.96
C ALA A 111 -16.06 20.94 1.34
N GLN A 112 -15.59 21.17 2.58
CA GLN A 112 -14.38 20.55 3.10
C GLN A 112 -14.49 19.02 3.18
N GLN A 113 -15.63 18.49 3.65
CA GLN A 113 -15.84 17.03 3.70
C GLN A 113 -15.87 16.42 2.30
N ILE A 114 -16.50 17.08 1.33
CA ILE A 114 -16.54 16.63 -0.07
C ILE A 114 -15.12 16.60 -0.64
N PHE A 115 -14.36 17.69 -0.50
CA PHE A 115 -12.96 17.74 -0.94
C PHE A 115 -12.13 16.65 -0.27
N TRP A 116 -12.26 16.48 1.06
CA TRP A 116 -11.51 15.46 1.80
C TRP A 116 -11.80 14.03 1.30
N LYS A 117 -13.07 13.73 0.98
CA LYS A 117 -13.48 12.43 0.41
C LYS A 117 -12.97 12.22 -1.02
N GLN A 118 -12.92 13.26 -1.83
CA GLN A 118 -12.58 13.15 -3.25
C GLN A 118 -11.09 13.28 -3.54
N ALA A 119 -10.36 14.07 -2.75
CA ALA A 119 -9.05 14.63 -3.08
C ALA A 119 -7.98 14.43 -1.98
N ASP A 120 -8.34 13.79 -0.86
CA ASP A 120 -7.48 13.64 0.31
C ASP A 120 -7.59 12.22 0.90
N PHE A 121 -7.13 11.98 2.13
CA PHE A 121 -7.19 10.67 2.81
C PHE A 121 -8.60 10.08 2.95
N GLY A 122 -9.65 10.88 2.78
CA GLY A 122 -11.01 10.35 2.65
C GLY A 122 -11.17 9.45 1.42
N TYR A 123 -10.42 9.69 0.35
CA TYR A 123 -10.40 8.82 -0.82
C TYR A 123 -9.89 7.40 -0.48
N VAL A 124 -8.83 7.31 0.35
CA VAL A 124 -8.33 6.01 0.86
C VAL A 124 -9.42 5.30 1.64
N LYS A 125 -10.15 6.04 2.48
CA LYS A 125 -11.25 5.49 3.28
C LYS A 125 -12.34 4.88 2.39
N GLU A 126 -12.76 5.57 1.34
CA GLU A 126 -13.77 5.04 0.42
C GLU A 126 -13.30 3.74 -0.26
N ARG A 127 -12.03 3.67 -0.72
CA ARG A 127 -11.48 2.43 -1.30
C ARG A 127 -11.46 1.28 -0.29
N LEU A 128 -11.15 1.56 0.97
CA LEU A 128 -11.16 0.56 2.05
C LEU A 128 -12.57 0.07 2.36
N ASP A 129 -13.56 0.97 2.42
CA ASP A 129 -14.95 0.63 2.71
C ASP A 129 -15.63 -0.16 1.57
N GLU A 130 -15.15 0.01 0.34
CA GLU A 130 -15.59 -0.73 -0.85
C GLU A 130 -15.04 -2.15 -0.95
N MET A 131 -14.06 -2.54 -0.12
CA MET A 131 -13.38 -3.83 -0.24
C MET A 131 -14.35 -5.00 0.01
N LYS A 132 -14.45 -5.91 -0.97
CA LYS A 132 -15.23 -7.15 -0.89
C LYS A 132 -14.35 -8.35 -1.20
N THR A 133 -14.50 -9.42 -0.42
CA THR A 133 -13.86 -10.71 -0.71
C THR A 133 -14.68 -11.48 -1.74
N HIS A 134 -14.09 -11.74 -2.91
CA HIS A 134 -14.72 -12.50 -4.00
C HIS A 134 -14.30 -13.97 -4.00
N CYS A 135 -13.07 -14.25 -3.56
CA CYS A 135 -12.50 -15.58 -3.38
C CYS A 135 -12.15 -15.73 -1.90
N LYS A 136 -12.94 -16.53 -1.18
CA LYS A 136 -12.80 -16.73 0.27
C LYS A 136 -12.02 -18.03 0.54
N PRO A 137 -10.91 -17.98 1.31
CA PRO A 137 -10.13 -19.17 1.63
C PRO A 137 -10.99 -20.14 2.47
N ILE A 138 -10.85 -21.45 2.21
CA ILE A 138 -11.60 -22.51 2.91
C ILE A 138 -10.76 -22.99 4.11
N ALA A 139 -9.45 -23.13 3.92
CA ALA A 139 -8.48 -23.52 4.93
C ALA A 139 -7.23 -22.62 4.90
N LYS A 140 -6.33 -22.81 5.88
CA LYS A 140 -5.01 -22.15 5.87
C LYS A 140 -4.19 -22.66 4.66
N GLY A 141 -3.58 -21.75 3.91
CA GLY A 141 -2.87 -22.06 2.66
C GLY A 141 -3.73 -21.90 1.41
N ASP A 142 -5.04 -21.73 1.54
CA ASP A 142 -5.90 -21.43 0.41
C ASP A 142 -5.71 -20.00 -0.11
N SER A 143 -6.16 -19.80 -1.34
CA SER A 143 -6.08 -18.52 -2.02
C SER A 143 -7.17 -17.56 -1.52
N SER A 144 -6.93 -16.28 -1.67
CA SER A 144 -7.93 -15.24 -1.47
C SER A 144 -7.86 -14.19 -2.56
N LEU A 145 -8.98 -13.53 -2.83
CA LEU A 145 -9.06 -12.33 -3.67
C LEU A 145 -10.09 -11.39 -3.05
N ALA A 146 -9.64 -10.20 -2.68
CA ALA A 146 -10.50 -9.12 -2.23
C ALA A 146 -10.24 -7.88 -3.06
N CYS A 147 -11.29 -7.20 -3.50
CA CYS A 147 -11.20 -6.05 -4.39
C CYS A 147 -12.09 -4.90 -3.93
N SER A 148 -11.68 -3.68 -4.21
CA SER A 148 -12.56 -2.51 -4.15
C SER A 148 -13.55 -2.55 -5.30
N GLN A 149 -14.53 -1.64 -5.28
CA GLN A 149 -15.55 -1.56 -6.31
C GLN A 149 -14.94 -1.45 -7.72
N TYR A 150 -15.54 -2.14 -8.68
CA TYR A 150 -15.09 -2.21 -10.07
C TYR A 150 -13.68 -2.78 -10.26
N LEU A 151 -13.12 -3.47 -9.27
CA LEU A 151 -11.76 -4.02 -9.29
C LEU A 151 -10.71 -2.94 -9.58
N GLN A 152 -10.89 -1.75 -9.00
CA GLN A 152 -9.92 -0.66 -9.09
C GLN A 152 -8.66 -0.94 -8.27
N HIS A 153 -8.80 -1.71 -7.19
CA HIS A 153 -7.71 -2.24 -6.39
C HIS A 153 -8.06 -3.65 -5.97
N CYS A 154 -7.10 -4.56 -5.97
CA CYS A 154 -7.29 -5.90 -5.45
C CYS A 154 -6.08 -6.38 -4.62
N ARG A 155 -6.35 -7.27 -3.67
CA ARG A 155 -5.35 -8.01 -2.90
C ARG A 155 -5.64 -9.49 -3.05
N ALA A 156 -4.61 -10.27 -3.33
CA ALA A 156 -4.70 -11.70 -3.47
C ALA A 156 -3.61 -12.41 -2.66
N THR A 157 -3.95 -13.58 -2.15
CA THR A 157 -2.98 -14.50 -1.53
C THR A 157 -2.95 -15.81 -2.30
N ASN A 158 -1.76 -16.41 -2.41
CA ASN A 158 -1.53 -17.67 -3.14
C ASN A 158 -2.16 -17.63 -4.54
N LEU A 159 -1.87 -16.55 -5.27
CA LEU A 159 -2.37 -16.30 -6.63
C LEU A 159 -1.59 -17.15 -7.63
N TYR A 160 -2.31 -17.87 -8.48
CA TYR A 160 -1.76 -18.64 -9.60
C TYR A 160 -1.91 -17.85 -10.91
N ILE A 161 -0.85 -17.81 -11.71
CA ILE A 161 -0.86 -17.30 -13.09
C ILE A 161 -0.10 -18.26 -14.01
N ASP A 162 -0.73 -18.71 -15.10
CA ASP A 162 -0.13 -19.57 -16.13
C ASP A 162 0.18 -18.76 -17.39
N LEU A 163 1.46 -18.49 -17.61
CA LEU A 163 1.95 -17.71 -18.76
C LEU A 163 2.59 -18.60 -19.84
N ARG A 164 2.34 -19.92 -19.82
CA ARG A 164 3.03 -20.86 -20.73
C ARG A 164 2.67 -20.69 -22.21
N THR A 165 1.41 -20.38 -22.49
CA THR A 165 0.85 -20.37 -23.85
C THR A 165 0.57 -18.96 -24.38
N ILE A 166 1.11 -17.94 -23.70
CA ILE A 166 0.83 -16.54 -23.99
C ILE A 166 1.49 -16.11 -25.29
N LYS A 167 0.72 -15.38 -26.11
CA LYS A 167 1.20 -14.73 -27.33
C LYS A 167 1.08 -13.22 -27.20
N ARG A 168 2.23 -12.55 -27.15
CA ARG A 168 2.32 -11.09 -27.05
C ARG A 168 2.21 -10.46 -28.43
N ASN A 169 1.58 -9.30 -28.49
CA ASN A 169 1.52 -8.44 -29.68
C ASN A 169 1.94 -7.01 -29.28
N HIS A 170 1.45 -6.00 -30.00
CA HIS A 170 1.75 -4.59 -29.72
C HIS A 170 0.80 -3.94 -28.71
N ASP A 171 -0.24 -4.65 -28.25
CA ASP A 171 -1.19 -4.15 -27.27
C ASP A 171 -0.62 -4.29 -25.85
N ARG A 172 -0.52 -3.17 -25.14
CA ARG A 172 0.02 -3.09 -23.78
C ARG A 172 -0.96 -3.60 -22.72
N PHE A 173 -2.26 -3.59 -23.01
CA PHE A 173 -3.33 -3.96 -22.08
C PHE A 173 -4.38 -4.84 -22.76
N LYS A 174 -3.90 -5.89 -23.42
CA LYS A 174 -4.73 -6.85 -24.12
C LYS A 174 -5.72 -7.50 -23.14
N GLU A 175 -7.02 -7.29 -23.34
CA GLU A 175 -8.03 -7.70 -22.37
C GLU A 175 -8.27 -9.22 -22.30
N ASP A 176 -8.04 -9.94 -23.40
CA ASP A 176 -8.14 -11.41 -23.51
C ASP A 176 -6.78 -12.10 -23.33
N PHE A 177 -5.84 -11.44 -22.63
CA PHE A 177 -4.48 -11.95 -22.43
C PHE A 177 -4.45 -13.28 -21.67
N LEU A 178 -5.33 -13.45 -20.67
CA LEU A 178 -5.46 -14.67 -19.87
C LEU A 178 -6.82 -15.32 -20.12
N GLN A 179 -6.78 -16.63 -20.38
CA GLN A 179 -7.94 -17.49 -20.58
C GLN A 179 -8.35 -18.17 -19.26
N GLU A 180 -9.50 -18.83 -19.27
CA GLU A 180 -9.98 -19.61 -18.12
C GLU A 180 -8.94 -20.64 -17.67
N GLY A 181 -8.77 -20.78 -16.35
CA GLY A 181 -7.75 -21.62 -15.72
C GLY A 181 -6.33 -21.04 -15.73
N GLN A 182 -6.07 -19.92 -16.42
CA GLN A 182 -4.74 -19.31 -16.47
C GLN A 182 -4.50 -18.29 -15.36
N ILE A 183 -5.54 -17.87 -14.64
CA ILE A 183 -5.40 -17.06 -13.43
C ILE A 183 -6.44 -17.51 -12.42
N GLY A 184 -6.06 -17.64 -11.16
CA GLY A 184 -6.98 -18.19 -10.17
C GLY A 184 -6.35 -18.54 -8.83
N GLY A 185 -7.12 -19.28 -8.05
CA GLY A 185 -6.72 -19.74 -6.73
C GLY A 185 -7.69 -20.77 -6.15
N HIS A 186 -7.24 -21.51 -5.15
CA HIS A 186 -8.07 -22.50 -4.45
C HIS A 186 -8.91 -21.80 -3.38
N CYS A 187 -10.22 -21.63 -3.61
CA CYS A 187 -11.11 -20.93 -2.69
C CYS A 187 -12.59 -21.13 -3.04
N ASN A 188 -13.47 -20.67 -2.16
CA ASN A 188 -14.89 -20.48 -2.50
C ASN A 188 -15.07 -19.14 -3.24
N PHE A 189 -15.41 -19.22 -4.54
CA PHE A 189 -15.50 -18.06 -5.43
C PHE A 189 -16.95 -17.72 -5.80
N ASN A 190 -17.33 -16.46 -5.60
CA ASN A 190 -18.64 -15.95 -6.02
C ASN A 190 -18.56 -15.31 -7.42
N SER A 191 -18.70 -16.15 -8.45
CA SER A 191 -18.61 -15.71 -9.86
C SER A 191 -19.66 -14.65 -10.22
N GLN A 192 -20.92 -14.83 -9.81
CA GLN A 192 -21.98 -13.88 -10.15
C GLN A 192 -21.72 -12.48 -9.59
N ALA A 193 -21.34 -12.39 -8.30
CA ALA A 193 -21.02 -11.11 -7.68
C ALA A 193 -19.75 -10.48 -8.28
N PHE A 194 -18.77 -11.31 -8.64
CA PHE A 194 -17.54 -10.84 -9.27
C PHE A 194 -17.79 -10.25 -10.66
N MET A 195 -18.54 -10.95 -11.52
CA MET A 195 -18.86 -10.48 -12.87
C MET A 195 -19.67 -9.17 -12.87
N ALA A 196 -20.47 -8.93 -11.82
CA ALA A 196 -21.22 -7.68 -11.68
C ALA A 196 -20.34 -6.42 -11.52
N GLU A 197 -19.07 -6.58 -11.13
CA GLU A 197 -18.13 -5.47 -10.98
C GLU A 197 -17.52 -4.99 -12.32
N GLY A 198 -17.80 -5.67 -13.44
CA GLY A 198 -17.25 -5.36 -14.77
C GLY A 198 -17.76 -4.09 -15.46
N GLN A 199 -18.63 -3.30 -14.80
CA GLN A 199 -19.32 -2.14 -15.40
C GLN A 199 -18.38 -1.00 -15.83
N ARG A 200 -17.18 -0.91 -15.25
CA ARG A 200 -16.16 0.11 -15.58
C ARG A 200 -14.90 -0.49 -16.20
N LYS A 201 -15.04 -1.63 -16.89
CA LYS A 201 -13.93 -2.28 -17.59
C LYS A 201 -13.29 -1.29 -18.58
N SER A 202 -12.01 -1.00 -18.37
CA SER A 202 -11.16 -0.20 -19.25
C SER A 202 -9.70 -0.37 -18.82
N PRO A 203 -8.74 -0.43 -19.76
CA PRO A 203 -7.34 -0.75 -19.50
C PRO A 203 -6.70 -0.08 -18.28
N LEU A 204 -6.85 1.23 -18.13
CA LEU A 204 -6.24 2.02 -17.05
C LEU A 204 -7.25 2.48 -15.99
N GLN A 205 -8.44 1.86 -15.94
CA GLN A 205 -9.49 2.21 -14.98
C GLN A 205 -9.92 1.05 -14.09
N SER A 206 -9.62 -0.20 -14.48
CA SER A 206 -10.01 -1.40 -13.76
C SER A 206 -9.06 -2.57 -14.07
N TRP A 207 -8.92 -3.49 -13.11
CA TRP A 207 -8.28 -4.80 -13.29
C TRP A 207 -9.25 -5.90 -13.75
N PHE A 208 -10.51 -5.55 -14.02
CA PHE A 208 -11.53 -6.52 -14.39
C PHE A 208 -11.16 -7.29 -15.65
N ALA A 209 -10.55 -6.66 -16.66
CA ALA A 209 -10.18 -7.36 -17.89
C ALA A 209 -9.18 -8.51 -17.63
N GLU A 210 -8.23 -8.30 -16.73
CA GLU A 210 -7.19 -9.27 -16.39
C GLU A 210 -7.69 -10.37 -15.46
N LEU A 211 -8.71 -10.06 -14.66
CA LEU A 211 -9.25 -10.96 -13.65
C LEU A 211 -10.61 -11.57 -14.03
N GLN A 212 -11.24 -11.18 -15.15
CA GLN A 212 -12.55 -11.69 -15.58
C GLN A 212 -12.57 -13.22 -15.77
N THR A 213 -11.41 -13.84 -16.04
CA THR A 213 -11.22 -15.28 -16.17
C THR A 213 -10.69 -15.94 -14.88
N TYR A 214 -10.73 -15.24 -13.74
CA TYR A 214 -10.29 -15.78 -12.45
C TYR A 214 -11.07 -17.06 -12.13
N THR A 215 -10.33 -18.16 -11.97
CA THR A 215 -10.90 -19.49 -11.86
C THR A 215 -10.71 -20.06 -10.44
N PRO A 216 -11.77 -20.57 -9.79
CA PRO A 216 -11.62 -21.38 -8.58
C PRO A 216 -10.93 -22.70 -8.96
N LEU A 217 -9.70 -22.88 -8.51
CA LEU A 217 -8.87 -24.04 -8.84
C LEU A 217 -9.23 -25.22 -7.93
N SER A 218 -9.10 -26.45 -8.47
CA SER A 218 -9.30 -27.70 -7.72
C SER A 218 -8.07 -28.17 -6.93
N PHE A 219 -7.01 -27.35 -6.92
CA PHE A 219 -5.73 -27.63 -6.28
C PHE A 219 -5.18 -26.37 -5.62
N ARG A 220 -4.39 -26.52 -4.56
CA ARG A 220 -3.68 -25.41 -3.91
C ARG A 220 -2.40 -25.10 -4.69
N PRO A 221 -2.26 -23.90 -5.29
CA PRO A 221 -1.18 -23.65 -6.25
C PRO A 221 0.23 -23.89 -5.71
N ILE A 222 0.50 -23.48 -4.47
CA ILE A 222 1.83 -23.55 -3.85
C ILE A 222 2.00 -24.90 -3.14
N GLU A 223 1.08 -25.26 -2.26
CA GLU A 223 1.16 -26.44 -1.39
C GLU A 223 1.18 -27.74 -2.18
N ASP A 224 0.44 -27.81 -3.30
CA ASP A 224 0.39 -29.00 -4.16
C ASP A 224 1.45 -28.95 -5.29
N GLY A 225 2.39 -28.00 -5.23
CA GLY A 225 3.55 -27.91 -6.13
C GLY A 225 3.20 -27.67 -7.60
N LYS A 226 2.22 -26.79 -7.88
CA LYS A 226 1.68 -26.59 -9.24
C LYS A 226 2.32 -25.44 -10.01
N CYS A 227 3.21 -24.68 -9.39
CA CYS A 227 3.94 -23.58 -10.01
C CYS A 227 5.39 -23.94 -10.30
N ASP A 228 5.91 -23.38 -11.41
CA ASP A 228 7.32 -23.50 -11.79
C ASP A 228 8.18 -22.51 -10.99
N ILE A 229 7.60 -21.36 -10.61
CA ILE A 229 8.22 -20.35 -9.75
C ILE A 229 7.24 -19.92 -8.67
N ILE A 230 7.75 -19.77 -7.44
CA ILE A 230 7.01 -19.19 -6.32
C ILE A 230 7.69 -17.87 -5.94
N ILE A 231 6.91 -16.79 -5.99
CA ILE A 231 7.31 -15.46 -5.57
C ILE A 231 6.85 -15.26 -4.13
N GLU A 232 7.83 -15.40 -3.23
CA GLU A 232 7.65 -15.25 -1.77
C GLU A 232 7.44 -13.80 -1.36
N LYS A 233 8.06 -12.86 -2.08
CA LYS A 233 8.03 -11.44 -1.77
C LYS A 233 6.70 -10.81 -2.19
N PRO A 234 6.10 -9.90 -1.38
CA PRO A 234 4.89 -9.20 -1.78
C PRO A 234 5.10 -8.48 -3.10
N THR A 235 4.15 -8.66 -4.02
CA THR A 235 4.28 -8.18 -5.39
C THR A 235 3.15 -7.23 -5.75
N TYR A 236 3.48 -6.03 -6.22
CA TYR A 236 2.55 -5.03 -6.69
C TYR A 236 2.50 -5.08 -8.22
N PHE A 237 1.35 -5.43 -8.79
CA PHE A 237 1.08 -5.29 -10.21
C PHE A 237 0.64 -3.87 -10.51
N MET A 238 1.27 -3.26 -11.52
CA MET A 238 0.98 -1.89 -11.95
C MET A 238 0.78 -1.81 -13.46
N LYS A 239 -0.29 -1.14 -13.88
CA LYS A 239 -0.43 -0.67 -15.26
C LYS A 239 -0.04 0.80 -15.30
N LEU A 240 0.98 1.12 -16.10
CA LEU A 240 1.54 2.47 -16.15
C LEU A 240 0.89 3.29 -17.26
N ASP A 241 0.69 4.59 -17.03
CA ASP A 241 0.11 5.49 -18.04
C ASP A 241 1.13 5.81 -19.15
N ALA A 242 2.16 6.59 -18.84
CA ALA A 242 3.22 6.93 -19.79
C ALA A 242 4.51 7.45 -19.12
N GLY A 243 5.56 6.61 -19.06
CA GLY A 243 6.85 6.89 -18.42
C GLY A 243 7.72 7.91 -19.14
N VAL A 244 7.34 8.33 -20.35
CA VAL A 244 8.00 9.39 -21.11
C VAL A 244 7.41 10.78 -20.85
N ASN A 245 6.32 10.87 -20.07
CA ASN A 245 5.66 12.13 -19.78
C ASN A 245 5.45 12.27 -18.27
N MET A 246 6.05 13.31 -17.68
CA MET A 246 6.01 13.54 -16.24
C MET A 246 4.57 13.66 -15.70
N TYR A 247 3.68 14.35 -16.40
CA TYR A 247 2.30 14.55 -15.95
C TYR A 247 1.54 13.23 -15.86
N HIS A 248 1.70 12.35 -16.85
CA HIS A 248 1.08 11.03 -16.85
C HIS A 248 1.73 10.08 -15.84
N HIS A 249 3.07 10.07 -15.77
CA HIS A 249 3.78 9.15 -14.90
C HIS A 249 3.64 9.51 -13.41
N PHE A 250 3.40 10.78 -13.11
CA PHE A 250 3.08 11.24 -11.75
C PHE A 250 1.85 10.53 -11.17
N CYS A 251 0.82 10.28 -12.01
CA CYS A 251 -0.35 9.49 -11.61
C CYS A 251 0.04 8.11 -11.09
N ASP A 252 1.02 7.46 -11.73
CA ASP A 252 1.44 6.11 -11.40
C ASP A 252 2.03 6.08 -9.97
N PHE A 253 2.91 7.03 -9.64
CA PHE A 253 3.52 7.13 -8.31
C PHE A 253 2.52 7.52 -7.22
N VAL A 254 1.63 8.49 -7.49
CA VAL A 254 0.60 8.89 -6.53
C VAL A 254 -0.35 7.73 -6.24
N ASN A 255 -0.82 7.03 -7.27
CA ASN A 255 -1.70 5.86 -7.09
C ASN A 255 -0.99 4.70 -6.38
N LEU A 256 0.31 4.50 -6.60
CA LEU A 256 1.09 3.53 -5.84
C LEU A 256 1.21 3.91 -4.35
N TYR A 257 1.46 5.17 -4.04
CA TYR A 257 1.49 5.67 -2.67
C TYR A 257 0.14 5.50 -1.95
N ILE A 258 -0.96 5.83 -2.63
CA ILE A 258 -2.31 5.59 -2.10
C ILE A 258 -2.55 4.09 -1.90
N THR A 259 -2.06 3.25 -2.82
CA THR A 259 -2.11 1.79 -2.70
C THR A 259 -1.35 1.30 -1.45
N GLN A 260 -0.21 1.90 -1.10
CA GLN A 260 0.50 1.58 0.16
C GLN A 260 -0.35 1.87 1.40
N HIS A 261 -1.11 2.98 1.41
CA HIS A 261 -2.07 3.26 2.48
C HIS A 261 -3.21 2.25 2.55
N ILE A 262 -3.82 1.89 1.40
CA ILE A 262 -4.89 0.87 1.35
C ILE A 262 -4.37 -0.50 1.80
N ASN A 263 -3.15 -0.87 1.40
CA ASN A 263 -2.51 -2.11 1.79
C ASN A 263 -1.98 -2.08 3.24
N ASN A 264 -1.88 -0.89 3.84
CA ASN A 264 -1.20 -0.60 5.10
C ASN A 264 0.24 -1.18 5.16
N SER A 265 1.01 -0.92 4.11
CA SER A 265 2.42 -1.32 4.03
C SER A 265 3.23 -0.29 3.27
N PHE A 266 4.28 0.22 3.91
CA PHE A 266 5.26 1.16 3.34
C PHE A 266 6.65 0.52 3.17
N SER A 267 6.72 -0.81 3.24
CA SER A 267 7.97 -1.53 3.00
C SER A 267 8.40 -1.33 1.54
N ALA A 268 9.70 -1.10 1.33
CA ALA A 268 10.30 -1.17 0.00
C ALA A 268 10.86 -2.55 -0.33
N ASP A 269 10.77 -3.49 0.62
CA ASP A 269 11.09 -4.89 0.37
C ASP A 269 9.95 -5.59 -0.39
N VAL A 270 9.59 -5.06 -1.55
CA VAL A 270 8.46 -5.50 -2.39
C VAL A 270 8.87 -5.53 -3.85
N ASN A 271 8.30 -6.47 -4.60
CA ASN A 271 8.43 -6.47 -6.06
C ASN A 271 7.40 -5.52 -6.66
N ILE A 272 7.78 -4.78 -7.71
CA ILE A 272 6.83 -4.10 -8.59
C ILE A 272 6.91 -4.76 -9.95
N VAL A 273 5.81 -5.35 -10.39
CA VAL A 273 5.67 -5.97 -11.70
C VAL A 273 4.83 -5.06 -12.59
N MET A 274 5.46 -4.53 -13.63
CA MET A 274 4.76 -3.79 -14.67
C MET A 274 3.91 -4.75 -15.50
N TRP A 275 2.59 -4.58 -15.40
CA TRP A 275 1.60 -5.29 -16.19
C TRP A 275 1.54 -4.67 -17.59
N ASP A 276 2.41 -5.18 -18.46
CA ASP A 276 2.43 -4.86 -19.88
C ASP A 276 2.33 -6.17 -20.66
N THR A 277 1.27 -6.31 -21.46
CA THR A 277 1.00 -7.50 -22.28
C THR A 277 1.72 -7.46 -23.62
N SER A 278 2.34 -6.33 -23.98
CA SER A 278 3.03 -6.17 -25.26
C SER A 278 4.40 -6.85 -25.27
N SER A 279 4.97 -7.00 -26.46
CA SER A 279 6.35 -7.45 -26.65
C SER A 279 7.38 -6.34 -26.49
N TYR A 280 6.95 -5.07 -26.46
CA TYR A 280 7.85 -3.92 -26.50
C TYR A 280 8.62 -3.68 -25.19
N GLY A 281 9.65 -2.85 -25.30
CA GLY A 281 10.24 -2.18 -24.14
C GLY A 281 9.30 -1.12 -23.58
N TYR A 282 9.57 -0.71 -22.35
CA TYR A 282 8.94 0.46 -21.75
C TYR A 282 10.03 1.50 -21.49
N GLY A 283 9.86 2.69 -22.08
CA GLY A 283 10.73 3.83 -21.83
C GLY A 283 10.23 4.56 -20.60
N ASP A 284 11.09 4.72 -19.61
CA ASP A 284 10.81 5.41 -18.37
C ASP A 284 11.90 6.45 -18.10
N LEU A 285 11.54 7.73 -18.25
CA LEU A 285 12.45 8.86 -18.03
C LEU A 285 12.54 9.27 -16.56
N PHE A 286 11.73 8.66 -15.67
CA PHE A 286 11.68 8.98 -14.24
C PHE A 286 11.91 7.75 -13.37
N SER A 287 12.63 6.76 -13.90
CA SER A 287 12.87 5.46 -13.26
C SER A 287 13.52 5.55 -11.88
N GLU A 288 14.25 6.64 -11.62
CA GLU A 288 14.85 6.91 -10.30
C GLU A 288 13.80 7.05 -9.19
N THR A 289 12.58 7.49 -9.52
CA THR A 289 11.49 7.66 -8.55
C THR A 289 11.03 6.32 -7.96
N TRP A 290 11.22 5.19 -8.67
CA TRP A 290 10.86 3.86 -8.16
C TRP A 290 11.58 3.49 -6.87
N LYS A 291 12.78 4.04 -6.63
CA LYS A 291 13.55 3.85 -5.39
C LYS A 291 12.81 4.36 -4.15
N ALA A 292 11.81 5.23 -4.34
CA ALA A 292 10.93 5.63 -3.25
C ALA A 292 10.04 4.49 -2.75
N PHE A 293 9.70 3.53 -3.61
CA PHE A 293 8.67 2.51 -3.36
C PHE A 293 9.19 1.07 -3.29
N THR A 294 10.35 0.80 -3.88
CA THR A 294 10.96 -0.55 -3.90
C THR A 294 12.49 -0.46 -3.88
N ASP A 295 13.11 -1.44 -3.23
CA ASP A 295 14.57 -1.63 -3.22
C ASP A 295 15.04 -2.46 -4.45
N TYR A 296 14.11 -2.85 -5.33
CA TYR A 296 14.36 -3.72 -6.48
C TYR A 296 14.06 -3.03 -7.82
N HIS A 297 14.62 -3.57 -8.90
CA HIS A 297 14.27 -3.13 -10.24
C HIS A 297 12.84 -3.50 -10.61
N ILE A 298 12.21 -2.66 -11.45
CA ILE A 298 10.89 -2.93 -11.99
C ILE A 298 10.94 -4.19 -12.87
N ILE A 299 10.08 -5.15 -12.55
CA ILE A 299 10.00 -6.42 -13.24
C ILE A 299 8.97 -6.29 -14.36
N HIS A 300 9.37 -6.60 -15.59
CA HIS A 300 8.40 -6.70 -16.68
C HIS A 300 7.65 -8.04 -16.58
N LEU A 301 6.33 -8.04 -16.78
CA LEU A 301 5.51 -9.27 -16.78
C LEU A 301 6.09 -10.37 -17.69
N LYS A 302 6.67 -9.98 -18.84
CA LYS A 302 7.31 -10.90 -19.80
C LYS A 302 8.49 -11.72 -19.25
N THR A 303 9.05 -11.33 -18.11
CA THR A 303 10.09 -12.10 -17.39
C THR A 303 9.57 -13.47 -16.94
N TYR A 304 8.25 -13.58 -16.80
CA TYR A 304 7.55 -14.79 -16.37
C TYR A 304 6.94 -15.60 -17.52
N ASP A 305 7.15 -15.20 -18.77
CA ASP A 305 6.66 -15.94 -19.93
C ASP A 305 7.16 -17.39 -19.91
N SER A 306 6.35 -18.29 -20.48
CA SER A 306 6.63 -19.74 -20.53
C SER A 306 6.59 -20.46 -19.17
N LYS A 307 6.06 -19.83 -18.12
CA LYS A 307 6.04 -20.40 -16.75
C LYS A 307 4.67 -20.27 -16.08
N ARG A 308 4.42 -21.16 -15.12
CA ARG A 308 3.39 -21.00 -14.09
C ARG A 308 4.01 -20.33 -12.88
N VAL A 309 3.47 -19.20 -12.47
CA VAL A 309 4.01 -18.40 -11.38
C VAL A 309 2.95 -18.28 -10.28
N CYS A 310 3.38 -18.60 -9.07
CA CYS A 310 2.60 -18.41 -7.87
C CYS A 310 3.10 -17.19 -7.11
N PHE A 311 2.21 -16.32 -6.66
CA PHE A 311 2.54 -15.20 -5.78
C PHE A 311 1.91 -15.46 -4.41
N LYS A 312 2.72 -15.48 -3.35
CA LYS A 312 2.18 -15.61 -1.99
C LYS A 312 1.30 -14.44 -1.61
N GLU A 313 1.76 -13.24 -1.95
CA GLU A 313 1.00 -12.00 -1.81
C GLU A 313 1.11 -11.17 -3.08
N ALA A 314 -0.05 -10.81 -3.63
CA ALA A 314 -0.15 -9.95 -4.79
C ALA A 314 -1.12 -8.79 -4.53
N VAL A 315 -0.73 -7.60 -4.98
CA VAL A 315 -1.52 -6.38 -4.91
C VAL A 315 -1.69 -5.86 -6.32
N PHE A 316 -2.92 -5.70 -6.78
CA PHE A 316 -3.25 -4.98 -8.00
C PHE A 316 -3.47 -3.52 -7.60
N SER A 317 -2.55 -2.64 -7.99
CA SER A 317 -2.51 -1.25 -7.53
C SER A 317 -3.69 -0.44 -8.06
N LEU A 318 -3.97 0.71 -7.45
CA LEU A 318 -4.84 1.69 -8.08
C LEU A 318 -4.30 2.09 -9.46
N LEU A 319 -5.22 2.42 -10.39
CA LEU A 319 -4.88 2.68 -11.79
C LEU A 319 -4.87 4.19 -12.11
N PRO A 320 -4.04 4.64 -13.06
CA PRO A 320 -3.80 6.07 -13.28
C PRO A 320 -5.00 6.84 -13.87
N ARG A 321 -5.96 6.17 -14.52
CA ARG A 321 -7.07 6.84 -15.23
C ARG A 321 -8.45 6.45 -14.72
N MET A 322 -8.56 5.91 -13.51
CA MET A 322 -9.84 5.53 -12.90
C MET A 322 -10.87 6.66 -12.99
N ARG A 323 -12.11 6.35 -13.38
CA ARG A 323 -13.23 7.29 -13.27
C ARG A 323 -13.45 7.66 -11.80
N TYR A 324 -13.47 8.96 -11.52
CA TYR A 324 -13.45 9.50 -10.16
C TYR A 324 -12.19 9.09 -9.37
N GLY A 325 -11.10 8.79 -10.07
CA GLY A 325 -9.77 8.57 -9.49
C GLY A 325 -9.09 9.86 -9.08
N LEU A 326 -7.97 9.75 -8.36
CA LEU A 326 -7.14 10.89 -7.98
C LEU A 326 -6.25 11.36 -9.15
N PHE A 327 -6.02 12.67 -9.23
CA PHE A 327 -5.25 13.41 -10.25
C PHE A 327 -5.91 13.57 -11.64
N TYR A 328 -6.07 12.51 -12.43
CA TYR A 328 -6.48 12.67 -13.84
C TYR A 328 -7.99 12.89 -14.05
N ASN A 329 -8.83 12.25 -13.22
CA ASN A 329 -10.29 12.25 -13.37
C ASN A 329 -11.02 12.59 -12.05
N THR A 330 -10.40 13.42 -11.20
CA THR A 330 -10.96 13.77 -9.90
C THR A 330 -12.01 14.87 -10.06
N PRO A 331 -13.26 14.66 -9.60
CA PRO A 331 -14.27 15.70 -9.58
C PRO A 331 -13.97 16.63 -8.40
N LEU A 332 -13.08 17.60 -8.56
CA LEU A 332 -12.71 18.51 -7.48
C LEU A 332 -13.77 19.61 -7.34
N ILE A 333 -14.31 19.74 -6.12
CA ILE A 333 -15.07 20.92 -5.73
C ILE A 333 -14.19 22.17 -5.80
N SER A 334 -14.74 23.27 -6.32
CA SER A 334 -14.02 24.54 -6.41
C SER A 334 -13.91 25.25 -5.06
N GLY A 335 -12.95 26.18 -4.94
CA GLY A 335 -12.78 26.99 -3.73
C GLY A 335 -12.08 26.28 -2.57
N CYS A 336 -11.79 24.97 -2.66
CA CYS A 336 -11.08 24.21 -1.64
C CYS A 336 -9.65 23.87 -2.08
N HIS A 337 -8.71 23.89 -1.14
CA HIS A 337 -7.29 23.61 -1.36
C HIS A 337 -6.63 23.01 -0.11
N GLY A 338 -5.36 22.61 -0.22
CA GLY A 338 -4.57 22.11 0.92
C GLY A 338 -4.80 20.63 1.25
N THR A 339 -4.67 19.75 0.27
CA THR A 339 -4.74 18.29 0.45
C THR A 339 -3.59 17.76 1.32
N GLY A 340 -3.92 17.05 2.39
CA GLY A 340 -2.98 16.35 3.24
C GLY A 340 -2.30 15.20 2.50
N LEU A 341 -3.04 14.49 1.65
CA LEU A 341 -2.55 13.35 0.88
C LEU A 341 -1.39 13.69 -0.06
N PHE A 342 -1.50 14.74 -0.90
CA PHE A 342 -0.38 15.10 -1.78
C PHE A 342 0.79 15.71 -1.01
N ARG A 343 0.53 16.42 0.10
CA ARG A 343 1.60 16.87 1.00
C ARG A 343 2.37 15.67 1.55
N ALA A 344 1.66 14.66 2.04
CA ALA A 344 2.27 13.43 2.56
C ALA A 344 3.04 12.69 1.46
N PHE A 345 2.45 12.54 0.27
CA PHE A 345 3.13 11.95 -0.88
C PHE A 345 4.45 12.66 -1.22
N SER A 346 4.43 14.00 -1.28
CA SER A 346 5.62 14.81 -1.52
C SER A 346 6.72 14.55 -0.49
N GLN A 347 6.36 14.62 0.79
CA GLN A 347 7.29 14.35 1.89
C GLN A 347 7.83 12.92 1.82
N HIS A 348 6.99 11.94 1.49
CA HIS A 348 7.37 10.54 1.36
C HIS A 348 8.43 10.35 0.27
N VAL A 349 8.18 10.84 -0.94
CA VAL A 349 9.12 10.69 -2.07
C VAL A 349 10.44 11.38 -1.76
N LEU A 350 10.42 12.61 -1.26
CA LEU A 350 11.63 13.37 -0.93
C LEU A 350 12.45 12.66 0.15
N HIS A 351 11.80 12.19 1.21
CA HIS A 351 12.44 11.43 2.29
C HIS A 351 13.10 10.15 1.77
N ARG A 352 12.35 9.35 1.01
CA ARG A 352 12.83 8.05 0.51
C ARG A 352 13.96 8.18 -0.51
N LEU A 353 13.97 9.26 -1.29
CA LEU A 353 15.05 9.57 -2.25
C LEU A 353 16.19 10.38 -1.62
N ASN A 354 16.11 10.71 -0.33
CA ASN A 354 17.10 11.53 0.38
C ASN A 354 17.35 12.89 -0.30
N ILE A 355 16.29 13.52 -0.80
CA ILE A 355 16.35 14.83 -1.46
C ILE A 355 16.10 15.92 -0.41
N THR A 356 17.13 16.70 -0.11
CA THR A 356 17.00 17.89 0.73
C THR A 356 16.38 19.04 -0.07
N GLN A 357 15.24 19.54 0.38
CA GLN A 357 14.70 20.79 -0.15
C GLN A 357 15.32 21.97 0.61
N GLU A 358 16.06 22.82 -0.11
CA GLU A 358 16.34 24.16 0.39
C GLU A 358 15.02 24.94 0.37
N GLY A 359 14.66 25.61 1.48
CA GLY A 359 13.40 26.34 1.62
C GLY A 359 13.15 27.33 0.48
N PRO A 360 11.93 27.89 0.36
CA PRO A 360 11.60 28.80 -0.73
C PRO A 360 12.64 29.93 -0.82
N LYS A 361 13.41 29.94 -1.91
CA LYS A 361 14.35 31.03 -2.21
C LYS A 361 13.54 32.17 -2.80
N ASP A 362 13.61 33.34 -2.17
CA ASP A 362 12.90 34.54 -2.63
C ASP A 362 13.08 34.75 -4.14
N GLY A 363 11.97 34.94 -4.84
CA GLY A 363 11.94 35.27 -6.27
C GLY A 363 12.24 34.11 -7.24
N LYS A 364 12.33 32.85 -6.78
CA LYS A 364 12.41 31.68 -7.66
C LYS A 364 11.22 30.75 -7.45
N PHE A 365 10.43 30.53 -8.51
CA PHE A 365 9.50 29.43 -8.55
C PHE A 365 10.30 28.13 -8.42
N ALA A 366 10.18 27.45 -7.27
CA ALA A 366 10.51 26.04 -7.22
C ALA A 366 9.60 25.34 -8.24
N SER A 367 10.09 24.29 -8.90
CA SER A 367 9.23 23.35 -9.61
C SER A 367 8.23 22.76 -8.60
N GLN A 368 7.10 23.45 -8.44
CA GLN A 368 5.99 23.20 -7.51
C GLN A 368 5.16 21.98 -7.91
N TYR A 369 5.71 21.05 -8.69
CA TYR A 369 4.94 19.91 -9.22
C TYR A 369 4.46 18.94 -8.12
N LEU A 370 5.10 18.94 -6.94
CA LEU A 370 4.65 18.15 -5.79
C LEU A 370 3.55 18.84 -4.95
N HIS A 371 3.19 20.09 -5.28
CA HIS A 371 2.06 20.82 -4.68
C HIS A 371 0.85 20.96 -5.63
N ALA A 372 0.85 20.26 -6.76
CA ALA A 372 -0.19 20.38 -7.77
C ALA A 372 -1.53 19.76 -7.31
N VAL A 373 -2.34 20.55 -6.60
CA VAL A 373 -3.80 20.48 -6.74
C VAL A 373 -4.14 21.23 -8.03
N PRO A 374 -4.98 20.70 -8.92
CA PRO A 374 -5.45 21.45 -10.08
C PRO A 374 -6.21 22.69 -9.60
N THR A 375 -5.59 23.87 -9.73
CA THR A 375 -6.37 25.11 -9.79
C THR A 375 -7.10 25.11 -11.12
N THR A 376 -8.42 25.19 -11.06
CA THR A 376 -9.34 25.20 -12.19
C THR A 376 -8.88 26.18 -13.28
N GLY A 377 -8.35 25.63 -14.37
CA GLY A 377 -8.21 26.36 -15.62
C GLY A 377 -9.61 26.61 -16.17
N LYS A 378 -10.02 27.88 -16.20
CA LYS A 378 -11.14 28.32 -17.03
C LYS A 378 -10.81 27.98 -18.48
N TYR A 379 -11.64 27.13 -19.10
CA TYR A 379 -11.85 27.12 -20.55
C TYR A 379 -13.02 28.02 -20.88
#